data_AF-A0A660WPX7-F1
#
_entry.id   AF-A0A660WPX7-F1
#
_cell.length_a   1.000
_cell.length_b   1.000
_cell.length_c   1.000
_cell.angle_alpha   90.00
_cell.angle_beta   90.00
_cell.angle_gamma   90.00
#
_symmetry.space_group_name_H-M   'P 1'
#
loop_
_entity.id
_entity.type
_entity.pdbx_description
1 polymer ?
#
loop_
_entity_poly.entity_id
_entity_poly.type
_entity_poly.pdbx_seq_one_letter_code
_entity_poly.pdbx_strand_id
1 'polypeptide(L)' 'MLDVKFIRENTELVKQALKNRGYDFDLDAFLQLDEKRRDLIKKIENIRFQ' A
#
# COMPACT_ATOMS: atom_id res chain seq x y z
N MET A 1 10.41 5.38 -8.27
CA MET A 1 9.66 4.69 -7.20
C MET A 1 8.38 5.48 -6.97
N LEU A 2 7.20 4.86 -7.06
CA LEU A 2 5.93 5.55 -6.74
C LEU A 2 5.78 5.65 -5.22
N ASP A 3 5.23 6.76 -4.75
CA ASP A 3 4.92 6.93 -3.34
C ASP A 3 3.78 5.98 -2.94
N VAL A 4 3.92 5.27 -1.83
CA VAL A 4 2.88 4.36 -1.30
C VAL A 4 1.59 5.13 -1.00
N LYS A 5 1.69 6.39 -0.56
CA LYS A 5 0.53 7.25 -0.37
C LYS A 5 -0.22 7.48 -1.69
N PHE A 6 0.51 7.79 -2.75
CA PHE A 6 -0.07 7.95 -4.09
C PHE A 6 -0.77 6.67 -4.56
N ILE A 7 -0.14 5.51 -4.36
CA ILE A 7 -0.71 4.22 -4.74
C ILE A 7 -2.06 3.97 -4.05
N ARG A 8 -2.18 4.30 -2.77
CA ARG A 8 -3.43 4.14 -2.01
C ARG A 8 -4.53 5.11 -2.41
N GLU A 9 -4.16 6.36 -2.64
CA GLU A 9 -5.11 7.41 -3.03
C GLU A 9 -5.61 7.21 -4.47
N ASN A 10 -4.84 6.50 -5.30
CA ASN A 10 -5.07 6.34 -6.74
C ASN A 10 -5.02 4.86 -7.17
N THR A 11 -5.53 3.95 -6.34
CA THR A 11 -5.46 2.49 -6.58
C THR A 11 -5.94 2.08 -7.97
N GLU A 12 -7.10 2.60 -8.42
CA GLU A 12 -7.67 2.29 -9.74
C GLU A 12 -6.78 2.75 -10.90
N LEU A 13 -6.23 3.96 -10.79
CA LEU A 13 -5.31 4.51 -11.78
C LEU A 13 -4.03 3.67 -11.88
N VAL A 14 -3.50 3.23 -10.73
CA VAL A 14 -2.31 2.37 -10.70
C VAL A 14 -2.64 0.98 -11.27
N LYS A 15 -3.79 0.40 -10.94
CA LYS A 15 -4.26 -0.89 -11.47
C LYS A 15 -4.39 -0.85 -12.99
N GLN A 16 -4.96 0.23 -13.53
CA GLN A 16 -5.07 0.42 -14.97
C GLN A 16 -3.70 0.66 -15.64
N ALA A 17 -2.80 1.41 -15.00
CA ALA A 17 -1.43 1.60 -15.50
C ALA A 17 -0.61 0.30 -15.53
N LEU A 18 -0.76 -0.57 -14.52
CA LEU A 18 -0.14 -1.89 -14.48
C LEU A 18 -0.65 -2.78 -15.62
N LYS A 19 -1.98 -2.82 -15.82
CA LYS A 19 -2.63 -3.55 -16.92
C LYS A 19 -2.16 -3.06 -18.29
N ASN A 20 -2.13 -1.74 -18.51
CA ASN A 20 -1.70 -1.13 -19.78
C ASN A 20 -0.23 -1.44 -20.11
N ARG A 21 0.59 -1.65 -19.08
CA ARG A 21 2.00 -2.00 -19.22
C ARG A 21 2.24 -3.51 -19.29
N GLY A 22 1.19 -4.34 -19.18
CA GLY A 22 1.30 -5.80 -19.19
C GLY A 22 2.02 -6.37 -17.97
N TYR A 23 2.06 -5.64 -16.85
CA TYR A 23 2.65 -6.15 -15.62
C TYR A 23 1.62 -6.98 -14.86
N ASP A 24 1.97 -8.24 -14.60
CA ASP A 24 1.26 -9.10 -13.65
C ASP A 24 1.76 -8.78 -12.24
N PHE A 25 1.23 -7.71 -11.66
CA PHE A 25 1.55 -7.27 -10.30
C PHE A 25 0.30 -7.32 -9.45
N ASP A 26 0.37 -8.07 -8.34
CA ASP A 26 -0.69 -8.16 -7.36
C ASP A 26 -0.72 -6.92 -6.46
N LEU A 27 -1.41 -5.89 -6.95
CA LEU A 27 -1.62 -4.64 -6.24
C LEU A 27 -2.46 -4.83 -4.96
N ASP A 28 -3.39 -5.78 -4.98
CA ASP A 28 -4.27 -6.05 -3.85
C ASP A 28 -3.46 -6.67 -2.68
N ALA A 29 -2.57 -7.63 -2.95
CA ALA A 29 -1.63 -8.15 -1.95
C ALA A 29 -0.67 -7.08 -1.41
N PHE A 30 -0.19 -6.17 -2.27
CA PHE A 30 0.65 -5.06 -1.84
C PHE A 30 -0.09 -4.13 -0.85
N LEU A 31 -1.35 -3.78 -1.12
CA LEU A 31 -2.15 -2.92 -0.25
C LEU A 31 -2.42 -3.58 1.11
N GLN A 32 -2.66 -4.89 1.14
CA GLN A 32 -2.82 -5.64 2.40
C GLN A 32 -1.54 -5.63 3.25
N LEU A 33 -0.36 -5.74 2.63
CA LEU A 33 0.91 -5.65 3.33
C LEU A 33 1.16 -4.25 3.90
N ASP A 34 0.82 -3.20 3.14
CA ASP A 34 0.93 -1.83 3.63
C ASP A 34 -0.03 -1.56 4.81
N GLU A 35 -1.25 -2.09 4.76
CA GLU A 35 -2.18 -2.02 5.88
C GLU A 35 -1.60 -2.66 7.14
N LYS A 36 -1.11 -3.91 7.05
CA LYS A 36 -0.44 -4.60 8.16
C LYS A 36 0.73 -3.79 8.72
N ARG A 37 1.54 -3.19 7.84
CA ARG A 37 2.67 -2.33 8.25
C ARG A 37 2.18 -1.12 9.06
N ARG A 38 1.14 -0.42 8.60
CA ARG A 38 0.59 0.74 9.35
C ARG A 38 0.03 0.32 10.70
N ASP A 39 -0.63 -0.82 10.77
CA ASP A 39 -1.17 -1.33 12.03
C ASP A 39 -0.06 -1.68 13.03
N LEU A 40 1.06 -2.25 12.56
CA LEU A 40 2.23 -2.48 13.40
C LEU A 40 2.86 -1.18 13.90
N ILE A 41 2.96 -0.15 13.04
CA ILE A 41 3.46 1.16 13.45
C ILE A 41 2.58 1.76 14.54
N LYS A 42 1.25 1.76 14.34
CA LYS A 42 0.29 2.22 15.36
C LYS A 42 0.42 1.46 16.67
N LYS A 43 0.59 0.13 16.61
CA LYS A 43 0.81 -0.70 17.82
C LYS A 43 2.08 -0.28 18.56
N ILE A 44 3.17 -0.04 17.84
CA ILE A 44 4.43 0.42 18.43
C ILE A 44 4.26 1.81 19.07
N GLU A 45 3.59 2.73 18.38
CA GLU A 45 3.30 4.06 18.92
C GLU A 45 2.47 3.96 20.21
N ASN A 46 1.40 3.16 20.21
CA ASN A 46 0.58 2.96 21.41
C ASN A 46 1.39 2.41 22.59
N ILE A 47 2.34 1.49 22.35
CA ILE A 47 3.23 0.96 23.41
C ILE A 47 4.19 2.05 23.91
N ARG A 48 4.68 2.93 23.03
CA ARG A 48 5.62 4.01 23.41
C ARG A 48 4.97 5.15 24.19
N PHE A 49 3.67 5.36 23.99
CA PHE A 49 2.88 6.38 24.70
C PHE A 49 2.19 5.84 25.97
N GLN A 50 2.51 4.59 26.35
CA GLN A 50 2.07 3.96 27.59
C GLN A 50 3.16 4.08 28.66
#